data_AF-A0A7X7ZRB1-F1
#
_entry.id   AF-A0A7X7ZRB1-F1
#
_cell.length_a   1.000
_cell.length_b   1.000
_cell.length_c   1.000
_cell.angle_alpha   90.00
_cell.angle_beta   90.00
_cell.angle_gamma   90.00
#
_symmetry.space_group_name_H-M   'P 1'
#
loop_
_entity.id
_entity.type
_entity.pdbx_description
1 polymer ?
#
loop_
_entity_poly.entity_id
_entity_poly.type
_entity_poly.pdbx_seq_one_letter_code
_entity_poly.pdbx_strand_id
1 'polypeptide(L)'
;MKKLYPEANIQSIANAIRQKLNVTTKFTTAEMADAIMSISADGSGASGMNYLFLTDKEGSRLPSAPHDIQTVYLTSDTVLSPELTAKDFSSEFITDAEYVNALLAKLTLKQESMTTGETFSIRALSSAYQNKNGNSVALRLPIKNTMDEFEQASIGRQVIASSYSDSGTCSIPLSKYGIIPFGATGNTIRASREPVKSVTVNGDCMMKFGESTLYVNGRDNGYLNIYLLEVPLDDVGYLIRITWDGYMPYSQNEANKGSWDVYFLGNGDFYIRMGKQGTNASGTYSMNGVTFNNPGPGGYVSFYRMDYLGTRFEVSYEKYDPAKHYESADIPYAKLTLQEALTETDTLIYFLKSDVDDNTYTIKNEVIPWPVGGASYSTFYVSTNSWIGVTGSSEEIRINRKDAKAHNLLHGIYELTDLGLKCYKIRWVGYDYYRNSSTVNQIYDVFFFENGDAMIRMEKMQGTSDGTFSFFGASYSIKEGECVSFYRKDEGSKEFTAETCLYDISKHKN
;
A
#
# COMPACT_ATOMS: atom_id res chain seq x y z
N MET A 1 -5.99 -3.39 0.80
CA MET A 1 -7.05 -3.65 -0.20
C MET A 1 -8.35 -4.05 0.50
N LYS A 2 -9.50 -3.60 -0.03
CA LYS A 2 -10.89 -3.77 0.46
C LYS A 2 -11.27 -3.03 1.77
N LYS A 3 -11.77 -1.80 1.61
CA LYS A 3 -12.98 -1.26 2.28
C LYS A 3 -13.42 -0.02 1.51
N LEU A 4 -14.20 -0.22 0.45
CA LEU A 4 -14.68 0.84 -0.45
C LEU A 4 -16.11 1.34 -0.14
N TYR A 5 -16.60 1.10 1.08
CA TYR A 5 -17.64 1.92 1.73
C TYR A 5 -17.36 1.96 3.24
N PRO A 6 -17.51 3.10 3.93
CA PRO A 6 -17.42 3.14 5.39
C PRO A 6 -18.45 2.19 6.01
N GLU A 7 -18.05 1.41 7.00
CA GLU A 7 -18.90 0.48 7.78
C GLU A 7 -20.14 1.18 8.34
N ALA A 8 -20.04 2.48 8.60
CA ALA A 8 -21.13 3.37 9.00
C ALA A 8 -22.28 3.47 7.96
N ASN A 9 -21.98 3.46 6.65
CA ASN A 9 -22.98 3.58 5.61
C ASN A 9 -23.75 2.26 5.43
N ILE A 10 -23.04 1.12 5.47
CA ILE A 10 -23.66 -0.22 5.43
C ILE A 10 -24.52 -0.44 6.68
N GLN A 11 -24.05 -0.02 7.86
CA GLN A 11 -24.81 -0.12 9.09
C GLN A 11 -26.04 0.78 9.10
N SER A 12 -25.99 1.98 8.49
CA SER A 12 -27.16 2.86 8.33
C SER A 12 -28.25 2.22 7.46
N ILE A 13 -27.87 1.56 6.37
CA ILE A 13 -28.77 0.82 5.47
C ILE A 13 -29.38 -0.40 6.18
N ALA A 14 -28.54 -1.19 6.88
CA ALA A 14 -28.99 -2.31 7.68
C ALA A 14 -29.90 -1.88 8.85
N ASN A 15 -29.75 -0.67 9.38
CA ASN A 15 -30.65 -0.12 10.41
C ASN A 15 -32.02 0.24 9.80
N ALA A 16 -32.04 0.87 8.63
CA ALA A 16 -33.27 1.29 7.95
C ALA A 16 -34.13 0.09 7.51
N ILE A 17 -33.51 -0.95 6.95
CA ILE A 17 -34.20 -2.19 6.55
C ILE A 17 -34.75 -2.92 7.77
N ARG A 18 -33.97 -2.99 8.87
CA ARG A 18 -34.40 -3.60 10.14
C ARG A 18 -35.59 -2.88 10.76
N GLN A 19 -35.57 -1.55 10.74
CA GLN A 19 -36.68 -0.75 11.24
C GLN A 19 -37.96 -0.99 10.42
N LYS A 20 -37.84 -1.18 9.10
CA LYS A 20 -38.98 -1.43 8.21
C LYS A 20 -39.52 -2.85 8.30
N LEU A 21 -38.66 -3.85 8.46
CA LEU A 21 -39.06 -5.26 8.67
C LEU A 21 -39.44 -5.57 10.12
N ASN A 22 -39.29 -4.61 11.04
CA ASN A 22 -39.46 -4.76 12.48
C ASN A 22 -38.61 -5.91 13.10
N VAL A 23 -37.35 -6.04 12.66
CA VAL A 23 -36.42 -7.09 13.10
C VAL A 23 -35.25 -6.46 13.86
N THR A 24 -34.87 -7.03 15.01
CA THR A 24 -33.81 -6.48 15.88
C THR A 24 -32.40 -7.00 15.53
N THR A 25 -32.31 -8.21 14.97
CA THR A 25 -31.04 -8.88 14.60
C THR A 25 -30.30 -8.14 13.49
N LYS A 26 -29.00 -7.88 13.66
CA LYS A 26 -28.15 -7.24 12.64
C LYS A 26 -27.97 -8.19 11.45
N PHE A 27 -28.17 -7.68 10.23
CA PHE A 27 -27.83 -8.40 9.00
C PHE A 27 -26.32 -8.34 8.74
N THR A 28 -25.72 -9.48 8.42
CA THR A 28 -24.38 -9.56 7.84
C THR A 28 -24.40 -9.10 6.39
N THR A 29 -23.23 -8.77 5.83
CA THR A 29 -23.14 -8.27 4.44
C THR A 29 -23.66 -9.26 3.40
N ALA A 30 -23.62 -10.56 3.69
CA ALA A 30 -24.12 -11.63 2.83
C ALA A 30 -25.66 -11.76 2.85
N GLU A 31 -26.31 -11.40 3.96
CA GLU A 31 -27.77 -11.53 4.15
C GLU A 31 -28.56 -10.33 3.62
N MET A 32 -27.88 -9.25 3.23
CA MET A 32 -28.51 -7.99 2.84
C MET A 32 -29.37 -8.10 1.58
N ALA A 33 -28.99 -8.93 0.60
CA ALA A 33 -29.72 -9.06 -0.66
C ALA A 33 -31.11 -9.68 -0.44
N ASP A 34 -31.17 -10.78 0.31
CA ASP A 34 -32.42 -11.47 0.64
C ASP A 34 -33.31 -10.62 1.57
N ALA A 35 -32.69 -9.90 2.52
CA ALA A 35 -33.41 -8.99 3.40
C ALA A 35 -34.12 -7.85 2.62
N ILE A 36 -33.48 -7.30 1.59
CA ILE A 36 -34.08 -6.25 0.75
C ILE A 36 -35.28 -6.79 -0.05
N MET A 37 -35.15 -8.01 -0.57
CA MET A 37 -36.21 -8.66 -1.35
C MET A 37 -37.43 -9.05 -0.51
N SER A 38 -37.34 -8.99 0.83
CA SER A 38 -38.45 -9.33 1.76
C SER A 38 -39.27 -8.13 2.26
N ILE A 39 -38.94 -6.90 1.84
CA ILE A 39 -39.68 -5.69 2.23
C ILE A 39 -41.06 -5.67 1.55
N SER A 40 -42.13 -5.46 2.34
CA SER A 40 -43.51 -5.42 1.83
C SER A 40 -43.75 -4.23 0.90
N ALA A 41 -44.51 -4.47 -0.18
CA ALA A 41 -44.75 -3.53 -1.28
C ALA A 41 -45.89 -2.53 -1.02
N ASP A 42 -46.33 -2.36 0.22
CA ASP A 42 -47.59 -1.72 0.61
C ASP A 42 -47.50 -0.19 0.84
N GLY A 43 -46.39 0.44 0.49
CA GLY A 43 -46.32 1.87 0.15
C GLY A 43 -46.66 2.88 1.27
N SER A 44 -46.89 2.45 2.51
CA SER A 44 -47.25 3.34 3.61
C SER A 44 -46.03 3.74 4.44
N GLY A 45 -45.59 5.00 4.28
CA GLY A 45 -44.68 5.68 5.23
C GLY A 45 -43.24 5.96 4.80
N ALA A 46 -42.91 6.10 3.50
CA ALA A 46 -41.53 6.29 3.05
C ALA A 46 -41.05 7.76 3.11
N SER A 47 -39.81 7.97 3.57
CA SER A 47 -39.08 9.24 3.52
C SER A 47 -38.27 9.44 2.22
N GLY A 48 -38.30 8.49 1.28
CA GLY A 48 -37.76 8.65 -0.08
C GLY A 48 -36.25 8.43 -0.21
N MET A 49 -35.70 7.40 0.43
CA MET A 49 -34.29 7.00 0.31
C MET A 49 -34.13 5.82 -0.66
N ASN A 50 -33.47 6.06 -1.80
CA ASN A 50 -33.12 5.05 -2.78
C ASN A 50 -31.70 4.51 -2.52
N TYR A 51 -31.43 3.23 -2.78
CA TYR A 51 -30.10 2.60 -2.63
C TYR A 51 -29.68 1.98 -3.97
N LEU A 52 -28.41 2.07 -4.37
CA LEU A 52 -27.94 1.49 -5.63
C LEU A 52 -27.04 0.27 -5.37
N PHE A 53 -27.24 -0.77 -6.18
CA PHE A 53 -26.32 -1.90 -6.27
C PHE A 53 -25.74 -1.97 -7.67
N LEU A 54 -24.45 -2.23 -7.75
CA LEU A 54 -23.77 -2.52 -9.01
C LEU A 54 -23.50 -4.02 -9.02
N THR A 55 -24.01 -4.70 -10.05
CA THR A 55 -23.81 -6.12 -10.28
C THR A 55 -23.12 -6.33 -11.62
N ASP A 56 -22.31 -7.38 -11.72
CA ASP A 56 -21.72 -7.77 -13.00
C ASP A 56 -22.78 -8.41 -13.91
N LYS A 57 -22.37 -8.82 -15.12
CA LYS A 57 -23.22 -9.52 -16.10
C LYS A 57 -23.83 -10.82 -15.57
N GLU A 58 -23.33 -11.36 -14.46
CA GLU A 58 -23.77 -12.61 -13.84
C GLU A 58 -24.59 -12.36 -12.56
N GLY A 59 -24.83 -11.09 -12.19
CA GLY A 59 -25.64 -10.72 -11.03
C GLY A 59 -24.87 -10.61 -9.71
N SER A 60 -23.54 -10.74 -9.71
CA SER A 60 -22.71 -10.68 -8.50
C SER A 60 -22.42 -9.24 -8.08
N ARG A 61 -22.55 -8.93 -6.78
CA ARG A 61 -22.35 -7.58 -6.22
C ARG A 61 -20.89 -7.13 -6.33
N LEU A 62 -20.68 -5.92 -6.84
CA LEU A 62 -19.37 -5.31 -6.97
C LEU A 62 -19.07 -4.37 -5.79
N PRO A 63 -17.86 -4.45 -5.19
CA PRO A 63 -17.48 -3.67 -4.00
C PRO A 63 -17.18 -2.18 -4.31
N SER A 64 -17.02 -1.86 -5.60
CA SER A 64 -16.94 -0.55 -6.22
C SER A 64 -17.46 -0.69 -7.65
N ALA A 65 -17.96 0.40 -8.25
CA ALA A 65 -18.40 0.43 -9.64
C ALA A 65 -17.29 -0.09 -10.58
N PRO A 66 -17.44 -1.23 -11.28
CA PRO A 66 -16.53 -1.57 -12.37
C PRO A 66 -16.90 -0.70 -13.57
N HIS A 67 -15.92 -0.21 -14.32
CA HIS A 67 -16.10 0.92 -15.23
C HIS A 67 -16.62 0.56 -16.65
N ASP A 68 -17.12 -0.67 -16.84
CA ASP A 68 -17.82 -1.12 -18.04
C ASP A 68 -19.34 -1.29 -17.78
N ILE A 69 -19.93 -0.34 -17.04
CA ILE A 69 -21.36 -0.41 -16.68
C ILE A 69 -22.21 -0.09 -17.91
N GLN A 70 -22.67 -1.12 -18.61
CA GLN A 70 -23.77 -0.98 -19.57
C GLN A 70 -25.12 -1.00 -18.85
N THR A 71 -25.17 -1.58 -17.64
CA THR A 71 -26.41 -1.81 -16.90
C THR A 71 -26.26 -1.46 -15.42
N VAL A 72 -27.15 -0.61 -14.90
CA VAL A 72 -27.21 -0.16 -13.50
C VAL A 72 -28.49 -0.67 -12.84
N TYR A 73 -28.43 -1.22 -11.62
CA TYR A 73 -29.59 -1.65 -10.85
C TYR A 73 -29.89 -0.68 -9.69
N LEU A 74 -31.05 -0.01 -9.76
CA LEU A 74 -31.47 1.02 -8.81
C LEU A 74 -32.58 0.48 -7.92
N THR A 75 -32.32 0.39 -6.62
CA THR A 75 -33.36 0.05 -5.64
C THR A 75 -33.97 1.29 -5.01
N SER A 76 -35.26 1.20 -4.69
CA SER A 76 -36.05 2.28 -4.11
C SER A 76 -36.68 1.81 -2.80
N ASP A 77 -36.87 2.70 -1.84
CA ASP A 77 -37.70 2.45 -0.66
C ASP A 77 -39.19 2.81 -0.88
N THR A 78 -39.48 3.41 -2.04
CA THR A 78 -40.78 3.90 -2.51
C THR A 78 -41.20 3.15 -3.77
N VAL A 79 -42.46 2.78 -3.89
CA VAL A 79 -42.93 1.89 -4.98
C VAL A 79 -42.75 2.55 -6.35
N LEU A 80 -41.96 1.90 -7.20
CA LEU A 80 -41.69 2.31 -8.58
C LEU A 80 -42.91 2.03 -9.47
N SER A 81 -43.09 2.87 -10.49
CA SER A 81 -44.09 2.67 -11.52
C SER A 81 -43.76 1.39 -12.32
N PRO A 82 -44.73 0.51 -12.64
CA PRO A 82 -44.50 -0.62 -13.55
C PRO A 82 -44.13 -0.20 -14.99
N GLU A 83 -44.39 1.06 -15.36
CA GLU A 83 -44.16 1.62 -16.69
C GLU A 83 -42.95 2.57 -16.70
N LEU A 84 -41.78 2.11 -16.23
CA LEU A 84 -40.56 2.93 -16.24
C LEU A 84 -40.05 3.18 -17.66
N THR A 85 -39.52 4.37 -17.88
CA THR A 85 -38.77 4.75 -19.08
C THR A 85 -37.50 5.51 -18.71
N ALA A 86 -36.57 5.66 -19.67
CA ALA A 86 -35.37 6.46 -19.47
C ALA A 86 -35.65 7.90 -19.01
N LYS A 87 -36.80 8.48 -19.42
CA LYS A 87 -37.21 9.86 -19.06
C LYS A 87 -37.59 10.00 -17.60
N ASP A 88 -37.84 8.90 -16.91
CA ASP A 88 -38.11 8.89 -15.47
C ASP A 88 -36.84 9.03 -14.65
N PHE A 89 -35.69 9.28 -15.29
CA PHE A 89 -34.40 9.46 -14.65
C PHE A 89 -33.70 10.71 -15.20
N SER A 90 -32.90 11.37 -14.36
CA SER A 90 -32.30 12.68 -14.65
C SER A 90 -31.04 12.64 -15.51
N SER A 91 -30.63 11.49 -16.04
CA SER A 91 -29.36 11.34 -16.76
C SER A 91 -29.60 11.12 -18.24
N GLU A 92 -29.00 11.96 -19.07
CA GLU A 92 -29.04 11.86 -20.53
C GLU A 92 -28.31 10.64 -21.09
N PHE A 93 -27.49 9.98 -20.25
CA PHE A 93 -26.77 8.77 -20.59
C PHE A 93 -27.63 7.52 -20.46
N ILE A 94 -28.85 7.60 -19.90
CA ILE A 94 -29.75 6.45 -19.81
C ILE A 94 -30.49 6.30 -21.14
N THR A 95 -30.27 5.16 -21.80
CA THR A 95 -30.95 4.81 -23.06
C THR A 95 -32.23 4.03 -22.84
N ASP A 96 -32.29 3.26 -21.76
CA ASP A 96 -33.44 2.42 -21.44
C ASP A 96 -33.59 2.23 -19.93
N ALA A 97 -34.83 1.97 -19.49
CA ALA A 97 -35.15 1.64 -18.11
C ALA A 97 -36.20 0.53 -18.08
N GLU A 98 -35.91 -0.53 -17.34
CA GLU A 98 -36.75 -1.71 -17.20
C GLU A 98 -37.20 -1.82 -15.73
N TYR A 99 -38.50 -1.97 -15.53
CA TYR A 99 -39.06 -2.32 -14.24
C TYR A 99 -38.76 -3.79 -13.93
N VAL A 100 -38.02 -4.04 -12.86
CA VAL A 100 -37.72 -5.40 -12.41
C VAL A 100 -38.74 -5.85 -11.37
N ASN A 101 -38.99 -5.00 -10.37
CA ASN A 101 -40.06 -5.16 -9.39
C ASN A 101 -40.39 -3.84 -8.69
N ALA A 102 -41.32 -3.86 -7.73
CA ALA A 102 -41.84 -2.69 -7.04
C ALA A 102 -40.78 -1.78 -6.42
N LEU A 103 -39.59 -2.30 -6.13
CA LEU A 103 -38.51 -1.57 -5.48
C LEU A 103 -37.20 -1.66 -6.27
N LEU A 104 -37.20 -2.17 -7.51
CA LEU A 104 -35.98 -2.33 -8.32
C LEU A 104 -36.20 -1.98 -9.79
N ALA A 105 -35.35 -1.10 -10.31
CA ALA A 105 -35.23 -0.76 -11.71
C ALA A 105 -33.88 -1.20 -12.26
N LYS A 106 -33.84 -1.53 -13.55
CA LYS A 106 -32.62 -1.80 -14.32
C LYS A 106 -32.49 -0.72 -15.39
N LEU A 107 -31.35 -0.05 -15.45
CA LEU A 107 -31.10 1.08 -16.36
C LEU A 107 -29.98 0.70 -17.33
N THR A 108 -30.15 1.00 -18.61
CA THR A 108 -29.11 0.82 -19.62
C THR A 108 -28.44 2.15 -19.93
N LEU A 109 -27.11 2.17 -20.01
CA LEU A 109 -26.32 3.38 -20.24
C LEU A 109 -25.71 3.43 -21.66
N LYS A 110 -25.57 4.64 -22.20
CA LYS A 110 -24.91 4.97 -23.47
C LYS A 110 -23.47 5.42 -23.26
N GLN A 111 -22.55 4.45 -23.28
CA GLN A 111 -21.16 4.69 -22.92
C GLN A 111 -20.44 5.68 -23.84
N GLU A 112 -20.75 5.68 -25.14
CA GLU A 112 -20.10 6.54 -26.13
C GLU A 112 -20.42 8.03 -25.99
N SER A 113 -21.39 8.39 -25.14
CA SER A 113 -21.74 9.78 -24.85
C SER A 113 -21.14 10.29 -23.53
N MET A 114 -20.39 9.44 -22.83
CA MET A 114 -19.83 9.72 -21.51
C MET A 114 -18.36 10.11 -21.66
N THR A 115 -17.93 11.23 -21.06
CA THR A 115 -16.53 11.64 -21.11
C THR A 115 -15.72 10.88 -20.05
N THR A 116 -14.69 10.16 -20.50
CA THR A 116 -13.66 9.61 -19.60
C THR A 116 -13.17 10.68 -18.62
N GLY A 117 -13.21 10.38 -17.34
CA GLY A 117 -12.72 11.24 -16.26
C GLY A 117 -13.79 11.99 -15.50
N GLU A 118 -15.00 12.05 -16.04
CA GLU A 118 -16.10 12.73 -15.40
C GLU A 118 -16.85 11.81 -14.42
N THR A 119 -17.51 12.43 -13.44
CA THR A 119 -18.54 11.76 -12.66
C THR A 119 -19.89 12.20 -13.17
N PHE A 120 -20.75 11.27 -13.54
CA PHE A 120 -22.13 11.58 -13.88
C PHE A 120 -23.06 11.16 -12.75
N SER A 121 -24.25 11.74 -12.69
CA SER A 121 -25.23 11.45 -11.63
C SER A 121 -26.53 10.91 -12.19
N ILE A 122 -27.06 9.86 -11.58
CA ILE A 122 -28.40 9.33 -11.86
C ILE A 122 -29.32 9.66 -10.69
N ARG A 123 -30.52 10.16 -10.99
CA ARG A 123 -31.59 10.39 -10.03
C ARG A 123 -32.89 9.88 -10.64
N ALA A 124 -33.66 9.07 -9.92
CA ALA A 124 -35.05 8.79 -10.30
C ALA A 124 -35.88 10.10 -10.22
N LEU A 125 -36.81 10.38 -11.11
CA LEU A 125 -37.68 11.55 -11.00
C LEU A 125 -38.95 11.16 -10.26
N SER A 126 -39.76 12.15 -9.86
CA SER A 126 -41.06 11.85 -9.23
C SER A 126 -41.94 10.96 -10.13
N SER A 127 -41.79 11.08 -11.46
CA SER A 127 -42.48 10.24 -12.44
C SER A 127 -42.08 8.76 -12.40
N ALA A 128 -40.93 8.41 -11.83
CA ALA A 128 -40.51 7.02 -11.65
C ALA A 128 -41.34 6.26 -10.60
N TYR A 129 -42.13 6.96 -9.78
CA TYR A 129 -42.92 6.36 -8.70
C TYR A 129 -44.39 6.18 -9.08
N GLN A 130 -44.99 5.07 -8.65
CA GLN A 130 -46.36 4.68 -9.02
C GLN A 130 -47.41 5.77 -8.72
N ASN A 131 -47.23 6.50 -7.61
CA ASN A 131 -48.14 7.59 -7.20
C ASN A 131 -47.59 8.99 -7.50
N LYS A 132 -46.50 9.10 -8.27
CA LYS A 132 -45.77 10.35 -8.55
C LYS A 132 -45.34 11.14 -7.30
N ASN A 133 -45.30 10.45 -6.16
CA ASN A 133 -45.03 11.00 -4.84
C ASN A 133 -43.79 10.29 -4.29
N GLY A 134 -42.64 10.94 -4.40
CA GLY A 134 -41.37 10.43 -3.94
C GLY A 134 -40.28 11.49 -4.11
N ASN A 135 -39.31 11.50 -3.20
CA ASN A 135 -38.10 12.29 -3.34
C ASN A 135 -36.96 11.36 -3.78
N SER A 136 -36.03 11.93 -4.53
CA SER A 136 -34.99 11.15 -5.16
C SER A 136 -33.62 11.68 -4.82
N VAL A 137 -32.76 10.75 -4.41
CA VAL A 137 -31.36 11.04 -4.11
C VAL A 137 -30.57 10.94 -5.42
N ALA A 138 -29.74 11.95 -5.70
CA ALA A 138 -28.79 11.88 -6.80
C ALA A 138 -27.62 10.98 -6.39
N LEU A 139 -27.27 10.03 -7.25
CA LEU A 139 -26.14 9.14 -7.03
C LEU A 139 -25.07 9.36 -8.10
N ARG A 140 -23.82 9.52 -7.66
CA ARG A 140 -22.66 9.73 -8.53
C ARG A 140 -22.05 8.40 -8.96
N LEU A 141 -21.79 8.24 -10.25
CA LEU A 141 -21.08 7.12 -10.84
C LEU A 141 -19.79 7.63 -11.52
N PRO A 142 -18.65 6.96 -11.31
CA PRO A 142 -17.42 7.29 -12.04
C PRO A 142 -17.44 6.68 -13.45
N ILE A 143 -16.81 7.36 -14.41
CA ILE A 143 -16.59 6.88 -15.78
C ILE A 143 -15.22 6.17 -15.85
N LYS A 144 -15.02 5.27 -16.82
CA LYS A 144 -13.73 4.60 -17.09
C LYS A 144 -12.64 5.63 -17.31
N ASN A 145 -11.48 5.42 -16.70
CA ASN A 145 -10.34 6.34 -16.69
C ASN A 145 -9.04 5.56 -16.86
N THR A 146 -8.40 5.63 -18.03
CA THR A 146 -7.10 5.01 -18.27
C THR A 146 -5.97 6.03 -18.26
N MET A 147 -4.75 5.57 -18.03
CA MET A 147 -3.56 6.44 -17.99
C MET A 147 -3.42 7.34 -19.23
N ASP A 148 -3.68 6.77 -20.41
CA ASP A 148 -3.44 7.42 -21.72
C ASP A 148 -4.30 8.68 -21.93
N GLU A 149 -5.48 8.72 -21.32
CA GLU A 149 -6.44 9.81 -21.49
C GLU A 149 -6.07 11.04 -20.63
N PHE A 150 -5.45 10.83 -19.48
CA PHE A 150 -5.11 11.90 -18.53
C PHE A 150 -3.74 12.53 -18.75
N GLU A 151 -2.83 11.81 -19.42
CA GLU A 151 -1.49 12.31 -19.68
C GLU A 151 -1.49 13.55 -20.58
N GLN A 152 -2.38 13.57 -21.58
CA GLN A 152 -2.47 14.62 -22.60
C GLN A 152 -3.44 15.75 -22.22
N ALA A 153 -4.28 15.56 -21.21
CA ALA A 153 -5.26 16.55 -20.80
C ALA A 153 -4.65 17.63 -19.89
N SER A 154 -4.97 18.90 -20.16
CA SER A 154 -4.81 20.01 -19.19
C SER A 154 -5.93 20.01 -18.13
N ILE A 155 -6.85 19.03 -18.20
CA ILE A 155 -8.07 18.96 -17.43
C ILE A 155 -7.74 18.70 -15.95
N GLY A 156 -8.32 19.51 -15.06
CA GLY A 156 -8.30 19.27 -13.62
C GLY A 156 -7.00 19.62 -12.87
N ARG A 157 -5.99 20.20 -13.54
CA ARG A 157 -4.75 20.62 -12.87
C ARG A 157 -5.01 21.84 -11.98
N GLN A 158 -4.65 21.71 -10.71
CA GLN A 158 -4.69 22.79 -9.73
C GLN A 158 -3.34 23.48 -9.71
N VAL A 159 -3.35 24.82 -9.67
CA VAL A 159 -2.14 25.63 -9.44
C VAL A 159 -1.84 25.64 -7.95
N ILE A 160 -0.70 25.10 -7.55
CA ILE A 160 -0.25 25.07 -6.15
C ILE A 160 0.65 26.26 -5.85
N ALA A 161 1.52 26.62 -6.79
CA ALA A 161 2.34 27.82 -6.74
C ALA A 161 2.42 28.45 -8.13
N SER A 162 2.52 29.78 -8.18
CA SER A 162 2.62 30.57 -9.42
C SER A 162 3.50 31.80 -9.23
N SER A 163 4.61 31.63 -8.51
CA SER A 163 5.57 32.67 -8.18
C SER A 163 6.98 32.09 -8.30
N TYR A 164 7.87 32.82 -8.97
CA TYR A 164 9.27 32.42 -9.10
C TYR A 164 9.94 32.24 -7.74
N SER A 165 10.64 31.11 -7.54
CA SER A 165 11.52 30.90 -6.40
C SER A 165 12.65 29.92 -6.71
N ASP A 166 13.90 30.34 -6.45
CA ASP A 166 15.12 29.53 -6.58
C ASP A 166 15.57 28.86 -5.27
N SER A 167 15.16 29.43 -4.13
CA SER A 167 15.51 28.95 -2.79
C SER A 167 14.29 28.48 -1.98
N GLY A 168 13.09 28.65 -2.53
CA GLY A 168 11.84 28.31 -1.87
C GLY A 168 11.54 26.82 -1.88
N THR A 169 10.76 26.39 -0.90
CA THR A 169 10.15 25.06 -0.86
C THR A 169 8.64 25.22 -0.97
N CYS A 170 8.05 24.60 -1.99
CA CYS A 170 6.60 24.51 -2.18
C CYS A 170 6.09 23.21 -1.54
N SER A 171 5.26 23.34 -0.51
CA SER A 171 4.55 22.20 0.08
C SER A 171 3.25 21.93 -0.68
N ILE A 172 3.12 20.72 -1.18
CA ILE A 172 1.97 20.22 -1.93
C ILE A 172 1.20 19.22 -1.04
N PRO A 173 0.05 19.62 -0.46
CA PRO A 173 -0.82 18.69 0.24
C PRO A 173 -1.55 17.77 -0.76
N LEU A 174 -1.64 16.47 -0.46
CA LEU A 174 -2.37 15.48 -1.25
C LEU A 174 -3.70 15.20 -0.57
N SER A 175 -4.78 15.64 -1.20
CA SER A 175 -6.11 15.72 -0.58
C SER A 175 -6.96 14.47 -0.84
N LYS A 176 -6.72 13.77 -1.94
CA LYS A 176 -7.51 12.61 -2.36
C LYS A 176 -6.73 11.32 -2.21
N TYR A 177 -5.53 11.28 -2.78
CA TYR A 177 -4.69 10.08 -2.82
C TYR A 177 -3.42 10.32 -2.02
N GLY A 178 -2.57 9.30 -1.88
CA GLY A 178 -1.28 9.42 -1.22
C GLY A 178 -0.22 8.83 -2.12
N ILE A 179 1.03 9.18 -1.92
CA ILE A 179 2.14 8.57 -2.65
C ILE A 179 2.67 7.42 -1.80
N ILE A 180 2.85 6.25 -2.39
CA ILE A 180 3.53 5.15 -1.70
C ILE A 180 5.02 5.52 -1.65
N PRO A 181 5.61 5.71 -0.45
CA PRO A 181 7.02 6.07 -0.35
C PRO A 181 7.90 4.89 -0.77
N PHE A 182 9.14 5.22 -1.15
CA PHE A 182 10.19 4.30 -1.52
C PHE A 182 11.25 4.23 -0.41
N GLY A 183 11.56 3.02 0.06
CA GLY A 183 12.57 2.78 1.08
C GLY A 183 12.08 1.91 2.23
N ALA A 184 13.03 1.27 2.92
CA ALA A 184 12.77 0.23 3.91
C ALA A 184 12.93 0.73 5.36
N THR A 185 12.06 1.64 5.78
CA THR A 185 12.09 2.24 7.13
C THR A 185 10.72 2.21 7.77
N GLY A 186 10.66 1.72 9.01
CA GLY A 186 9.41 1.64 9.77
C GLY A 186 9.44 0.53 10.82
N ASN A 187 8.53 0.62 11.78
CA ASN A 187 8.42 -0.38 12.85
C ASN A 187 7.66 -1.65 12.41
N THR A 188 6.99 -1.63 11.25
CA THR A 188 6.25 -2.76 10.66
C THR A 188 6.34 -2.73 9.13
N ILE A 189 6.12 -3.89 8.49
CA ILE A 189 6.06 -4.02 7.01
C ILE A 189 4.94 -3.19 6.40
N ARG A 190 3.84 -3.01 7.13
CA ARG A 190 2.74 -2.17 6.67
C ARG A 190 3.11 -0.69 6.79
N ALA A 191 3.67 -0.29 7.92
CA ALA A 191 4.02 1.10 8.20
C ALA A 191 5.04 1.67 7.20
N SER A 192 5.98 0.84 6.70
CA SER A 192 6.97 1.26 5.70
C SER A 192 6.38 1.66 4.35
N ARG A 193 5.12 1.29 4.06
CA ARG A 193 4.42 1.65 2.80
C ARG A 193 3.20 2.56 3.02
N GLU A 194 2.97 3.05 4.23
CA GLU A 194 1.81 3.89 4.47
C GLU A 194 1.86 5.14 3.56
N PRO A 195 0.83 5.38 2.72
CA PRO A 195 0.88 6.42 1.71
C PRO A 195 1.06 7.80 2.35
N VAL A 196 2.05 8.55 1.87
CA VAL A 196 2.31 9.90 2.34
C VAL A 196 1.33 10.88 1.72
N LYS A 197 0.87 11.85 2.52
CA LYS A 197 -0.17 12.83 2.15
C LYS A 197 0.39 14.22 1.87
N SER A 198 1.70 14.35 1.76
CA SER A 198 2.36 15.59 1.41
C SER A 198 3.63 15.32 0.61
N VAL A 199 3.91 16.24 -0.31
CA VAL A 199 5.15 16.32 -1.08
C VAL A 199 5.69 17.72 -0.93
N THR A 200 6.99 17.88 -0.89
CA THR A 200 7.62 19.20 -1.05
C THR A 200 8.44 19.22 -2.32
N VAL A 201 8.31 20.29 -3.10
CA VAL A 201 9.15 20.54 -4.28
C VAL A 201 9.87 21.85 -4.06
N ASN A 202 11.20 21.86 -4.15
CA ASN A 202 11.98 23.09 -3.99
C ASN A 202 12.45 23.68 -5.33
N GLY A 203 13.06 24.86 -5.27
CA GLY A 203 13.71 25.51 -6.42
C GLY A 203 14.69 24.59 -7.13
N ASP A 204 15.43 23.76 -6.38
CA ASP A 204 16.43 22.85 -6.91
C ASP A 204 15.88 21.64 -7.70
N CYS A 205 14.59 21.61 -8.04
CA CYS A 205 13.93 20.46 -8.67
C CYS A 205 14.07 19.15 -7.87
N MET A 206 14.15 19.29 -6.55
CA MET A 206 14.11 18.17 -5.62
C MET A 206 12.68 18.03 -5.09
N MET A 207 12.14 16.83 -5.24
CA MET A 207 10.95 16.39 -4.55
C MET A 207 11.30 15.57 -3.32
N LYS A 208 10.59 15.82 -2.22
CA LYS A 208 10.62 14.98 -1.04
C LYS A 208 9.21 14.54 -0.65
N PHE A 209 9.05 13.24 -0.42
CA PHE A 209 7.79 12.63 -0.02
C PHE A 209 8.10 11.46 0.92
N GLY A 210 7.67 11.57 2.18
CA GLY A 210 8.16 10.69 3.24
C GLY A 210 9.67 10.77 3.40
N GLU A 211 10.33 9.61 3.39
CA GLU A 211 11.79 9.51 3.42
C GLU A 211 12.43 9.52 2.02
N SER A 212 11.62 9.47 0.97
CA SER A 212 12.11 9.41 -0.40
C SER A 212 12.47 10.80 -0.92
N THR A 213 13.57 10.86 -1.66
CA THR A 213 14.04 12.07 -2.33
C THR A 213 14.26 11.78 -3.82
N LEU A 214 13.61 12.55 -4.68
CA LEU A 214 13.70 12.47 -6.13
C LEU A 214 14.23 13.79 -6.69
N TYR A 215 15.29 13.71 -7.49
CA TYR A 215 15.83 14.81 -8.27
C TYR A 215 15.49 14.61 -9.73
N VAL A 216 14.81 15.59 -10.33
CA VAL A 216 14.58 15.65 -11.77
C VAL A 216 15.26 16.90 -12.28
N ASN A 217 16.46 16.75 -12.87
CA ASN A 217 17.34 17.87 -13.19
C ASN A 217 17.75 18.70 -11.95
N GLY A 218 18.05 18.01 -10.84
CA GLY A 218 18.42 18.57 -9.55
C GLY A 218 19.64 19.49 -9.61
N ARG A 219 19.43 20.81 -9.50
CA ARG A 219 20.44 21.89 -9.53
C ARG A 219 19.75 23.18 -9.10
N ASP A 220 20.51 24.24 -8.80
CA ASP A 220 20.13 25.65 -8.54
C ASP A 220 19.20 26.27 -9.62
N ASN A 221 18.02 25.67 -9.78
CA ASN A 221 16.94 26.05 -10.68
C ASN A 221 15.93 26.89 -9.87
N GLY A 222 14.95 27.47 -10.56
CA GLY A 222 13.82 28.12 -9.88
C GLY A 222 12.49 27.68 -10.46
N TYR A 223 11.56 27.25 -9.60
CA TYR A 223 10.19 26.99 -10.06
C TYR A 223 9.46 28.31 -10.30
N LEU A 224 8.63 28.36 -11.34
CA LEU A 224 7.67 29.45 -11.56
C LEU A 224 6.26 28.97 -11.21
N ASN A 225 5.87 27.81 -11.75
CA ASN A 225 4.58 27.20 -11.48
C ASN A 225 4.75 25.76 -11.02
N ILE A 226 3.93 25.37 -10.05
CA ILE A 226 3.77 23.99 -9.60
C ILE A 226 2.29 23.63 -9.75
N TYR A 227 2.02 22.51 -10.42
CA TYR A 227 0.65 22.01 -10.61
C TYR A 227 0.47 20.63 -10.01
N LEU A 228 -0.75 20.35 -9.54
CA LEU A 228 -1.17 19.06 -9.02
C LEU A 228 -2.41 18.56 -9.76
N LEU A 229 -2.43 17.27 -10.07
CA LEU A 229 -3.63 16.54 -10.51
C LEU A 229 -3.74 15.25 -9.70
N GLU A 230 -4.92 14.98 -9.16
CA GLU A 230 -5.26 13.78 -8.40
C GLU A 230 -6.53 13.13 -8.99
N VAL A 231 -6.38 11.97 -9.61
CA VAL A 231 -7.47 11.27 -10.33
C VAL A 231 -7.47 9.75 -10.05
N PRO A 232 -8.65 9.11 -9.91
CA PRO A 232 -8.75 7.66 -9.90
C PRO A 232 -8.51 7.11 -11.32
N LEU A 233 -7.82 5.98 -11.42
CA LEU A 233 -7.55 5.25 -12.66
C LEU A 233 -7.88 3.77 -12.49
N ASP A 234 -8.31 3.12 -13.56
CA ASP A 234 -8.77 1.72 -13.51
C ASP A 234 -7.63 0.71 -13.63
N ASP A 235 -6.61 1.05 -14.41
CA ASP A 235 -5.45 0.22 -14.71
C ASP A 235 -4.40 0.21 -13.59
N VAL A 236 -4.30 1.30 -12.82
CA VAL A 236 -3.28 1.47 -11.78
C VAL A 236 -3.82 1.99 -10.44
N GLY A 237 -5.14 2.02 -10.28
CA GLY A 237 -5.85 2.45 -9.06
C GLY A 237 -6.03 3.98 -8.92
N TYR A 238 -4.96 4.75 -9.06
CA TYR A 238 -5.02 6.21 -9.11
C TYR A 238 -3.75 6.79 -9.73
N LEU A 239 -3.83 8.06 -10.13
CA LEU A 239 -2.72 8.88 -10.59
C LEU A 239 -2.64 10.17 -9.79
N ILE A 240 -1.43 10.46 -9.30
CA ILE A 240 -1.02 11.77 -8.83
C ILE A 240 0.02 12.30 -9.80
N ARG A 241 -0.28 13.41 -10.48
CA ARG A 241 0.69 14.09 -11.36
C ARG A 241 1.11 15.41 -10.73
N ILE A 242 2.42 15.58 -10.57
CA ILE A 242 3.03 16.84 -10.16
C ILE A 242 3.80 17.40 -11.35
N THR A 243 3.42 18.60 -11.79
CA THR A 243 4.13 19.32 -12.85
C THR A 243 4.99 20.41 -12.23
N TRP A 244 6.26 20.45 -12.62
CA TRP A 244 7.15 21.59 -12.38
C TRP A 244 7.37 22.34 -13.68
N ASP A 245 7.20 23.66 -13.63
CA ASP A 245 7.51 24.58 -14.72
C ASP A 245 8.32 25.74 -14.15
N GLY A 246 9.49 26.01 -14.73
CA GLY A 246 10.43 26.94 -14.15
C GLY A 246 11.61 27.24 -15.07
N TYR A 247 12.68 27.73 -14.49
CA TYR A 247 13.88 28.16 -15.20
C TYR A 247 15.11 27.37 -14.73
N MET A 248 15.94 26.99 -15.70
CA MET A 248 17.30 26.48 -15.48
C MET A 248 18.18 27.55 -14.83
N PRO A 249 19.39 27.20 -14.32
CA PRO A 249 20.16 28.10 -13.47
C PRO A 249 20.58 29.39 -14.17
N TYR A 250 20.76 30.44 -13.35
CA TYR A 250 21.36 31.74 -13.69
C TYR A 250 20.55 32.66 -14.62
N SER A 251 19.37 32.26 -15.13
CA SER A 251 18.61 33.12 -16.04
C SER A 251 17.13 32.75 -16.15
N GLN A 252 16.25 33.75 -16.00
CA GLN A 252 14.80 33.65 -16.20
C GLN A 252 14.37 33.97 -17.64
N ASN A 253 15.21 33.66 -18.63
CA ASN A 253 14.86 33.86 -20.04
C ASN A 253 14.08 32.64 -20.60
N GLU A 254 13.31 32.86 -21.67
CA GLU A 254 12.49 31.81 -22.28
C GLU A 254 13.30 30.63 -22.85
N ALA A 255 14.56 30.85 -23.21
CA ALA A 255 15.47 29.80 -23.66
C ALA A 255 15.87 28.83 -22.54
N ASN A 256 15.88 29.32 -21.30
CA ASN A 256 16.17 28.53 -20.10
C ASN A 256 14.92 27.99 -19.41
N LYS A 257 13.72 28.26 -19.95
CA LYS A 257 12.50 27.68 -19.41
C LYS A 257 12.50 26.15 -19.59
N GLY A 258 12.17 25.41 -18.54
CA GLY A 258 12.04 23.97 -18.57
C GLY A 258 10.84 23.48 -17.77
N SER A 259 10.43 22.25 -18.06
CA SER A 259 9.31 21.63 -17.37
C SER A 259 9.41 20.11 -17.39
N TRP A 260 8.84 19.50 -16.37
CA TRP A 260 8.71 18.06 -16.27
C TRP A 260 7.47 17.69 -15.46
N ASP A 261 7.00 16.47 -15.65
CA ASP A 261 5.90 15.87 -14.93
C ASP A 261 6.39 14.60 -14.23
N VAL A 262 6.01 14.41 -12.96
CA VAL A 262 6.16 13.13 -12.25
C VAL A 262 4.77 12.57 -11.99
N TYR A 263 4.57 11.30 -12.35
CA TYR A 263 3.32 10.57 -12.25
C TYR A 263 3.50 9.44 -11.23
N PHE A 264 2.87 9.56 -10.07
CA PHE A 264 2.82 8.51 -9.05
C PHE A 264 1.54 7.71 -9.18
N LEU A 265 1.66 6.39 -9.15
CA LEU A 265 0.57 5.48 -9.46
C LEU A 265 0.11 4.69 -8.24
N GLY A 266 -1.14 4.26 -8.24
CA GLY A 266 -1.75 3.57 -7.10
C GLY A 266 -1.21 2.17 -6.80
N ASN A 267 -0.59 1.53 -7.79
CA ASN A 267 0.21 0.31 -7.62
C ASN A 267 1.63 0.59 -7.08
N GLY A 268 2.00 1.85 -6.86
CA GLY A 268 3.29 2.26 -6.32
C GLY A 268 4.43 2.32 -7.34
N ASP A 269 4.15 2.10 -8.63
CA ASP A 269 5.07 2.50 -9.69
C ASP A 269 5.01 4.01 -9.91
N PHE A 270 5.98 4.54 -10.64
CA PHE A 270 5.94 5.93 -11.09
C PHE A 270 6.70 6.11 -12.39
N TYR A 271 6.45 7.23 -13.07
CA TYR A 271 7.23 7.61 -14.24
C TYR A 271 7.35 9.12 -14.35
N ILE A 272 8.31 9.55 -15.15
CA ILE A 272 8.64 10.94 -15.40
C ILE A 272 8.50 11.20 -16.88
N ARG A 273 7.90 12.33 -17.23
CA ARG A 273 7.88 12.86 -18.59
C ARG A 273 8.59 14.20 -18.61
N MET A 274 9.56 14.34 -19.49
CA MET A 274 10.22 15.62 -19.71
C MET A 274 9.36 16.46 -20.67
N GLY A 275 8.96 17.65 -20.24
CA GLY A 275 8.17 18.57 -21.05
C GLY A 275 9.07 19.41 -21.96
N LYS A 276 9.72 20.41 -21.36
CA LYS A 276 10.68 21.30 -22.03
C LYS A 276 12.03 21.22 -21.32
N GLN A 277 13.12 21.30 -22.09
CA GLN A 277 14.47 21.38 -21.54
C GLN A 277 15.11 22.71 -21.93
N GLY A 278 15.53 23.49 -20.94
CA GLY A 278 16.25 24.74 -21.17
C GLY A 278 17.73 24.52 -21.51
N THR A 279 18.39 25.54 -22.06
CA THR A 279 19.78 25.49 -22.55
C THR A 279 20.85 25.11 -21.52
N ASN A 280 20.56 25.19 -20.21
CA ASN A 280 21.49 24.88 -19.12
C ASN A 280 21.06 23.67 -18.26
N ALA A 281 20.26 22.76 -18.81
CA ALA A 281 19.79 21.57 -18.09
C ALA A 281 20.89 20.51 -17.95
N SER A 282 21.66 20.61 -16.86
CA SER A 282 22.77 19.70 -16.52
C SER A 282 22.70 19.21 -15.06
N GLY A 283 21.49 19.19 -14.48
CA GLY A 283 21.27 18.80 -13.09
C GLY A 283 21.32 17.29 -12.87
N THR A 284 21.12 16.90 -11.62
CA THR A 284 21.11 15.52 -11.15
C THR A 284 19.78 14.84 -11.48
N TYR A 285 19.84 13.59 -11.92
CA TYR A 285 18.66 12.75 -12.14
C TYR A 285 18.82 11.52 -11.26
N SER A 286 18.18 11.52 -10.09
CA SER A 286 18.34 10.43 -9.14
C SER A 286 17.15 10.28 -8.20
N MET A 287 16.95 9.06 -7.69
CA MET A 287 15.98 8.77 -6.64
C MET A 287 16.65 7.94 -5.56
N ASN A 288 16.63 8.42 -4.31
CA ASN A 288 17.25 7.74 -3.16
C ASN A 288 18.70 7.27 -3.44
N GLY A 289 19.46 8.05 -4.21
CA GLY A 289 20.84 7.74 -4.61
C GLY A 289 21.00 6.90 -5.88
N VAL A 290 19.92 6.35 -6.45
CA VAL A 290 19.93 5.65 -7.75
C VAL A 290 19.87 6.67 -8.88
N THR A 291 20.85 6.67 -9.79
CA THR A 291 20.92 7.60 -10.93
C THR A 291 20.17 7.06 -12.15
N PHE A 292 19.55 7.95 -12.92
CA PHE A 292 18.93 7.64 -14.22
C PHE A 292 19.28 8.72 -15.26
N ASN A 293 19.12 8.41 -16.55
CA ASN A 293 19.44 9.36 -17.61
C ASN A 293 18.28 10.33 -17.87
N ASN A 294 18.61 11.55 -18.30
CA ASN A 294 17.62 12.47 -18.84
C ASN A 294 17.05 11.91 -20.17
N PRO A 295 15.74 11.64 -20.28
CA PRO A 295 15.17 11.11 -21.52
C PRO A 295 14.99 12.17 -22.64
N GLY A 296 15.32 13.44 -22.37
CA GLY A 296 15.21 14.54 -23.32
C GLY A 296 13.76 15.04 -23.50
N PRO A 297 13.54 16.18 -24.18
CA PRO A 297 12.20 16.76 -24.34
C PRO A 297 11.21 15.80 -24.99
N GLY A 298 10.03 15.64 -24.38
CA GLY A 298 9.00 14.68 -24.80
C GLY A 298 9.29 13.23 -24.42
N GLY A 299 10.48 12.93 -23.90
CA GLY A 299 10.89 11.60 -23.50
C GLY A 299 10.36 11.16 -22.13
N TYR A 300 10.42 9.86 -21.90
CA TYR A 300 9.91 9.19 -20.71
C TYR A 300 11.01 8.44 -19.97
N VAL A 301 10.85 8.34 -18.65
CA VAL A 301 11.54 7.33 -17.85
C VAL A 301 10.55 6.75 -16.85
N SER A 302 10.34 5.45 -16.93
CA SER A 302 9.38 4.68 -16.15
C SER A 302 10.11 3.79 -15.16
N PHE A 303 9.59 3.69 -13.94
CA PHE A 303 10.18 2.93 -12.85
C PHE A 303 9.18 1.88 -12.38
N TYR A 304 9.45 0.64 -12.75
CA TYR A 304 8.68 -0.51 -12.35
C TYR A 304 9.25 -1.06 -11.07
N ARG A 305 8.49 -0.96 -10.00
CA ARG A 305 8.91 -1.43 -8.69
C ARG A 305 9.03 -2.96 -8.74
N MET A 306 10.12 -3.51 -8.23
CA MET A 306 10.36 -4.97 -8.30
C MET A 306 10.04 -5.70 -6.99
N ASP A 307 9.89 -4.95 -5.90
CA ASP A 307 9.67 -5.47 -4.55
C ASP A 307 8.66 -4.62 -3.76
N TYR A 308 8.16 -5.17 -2.67
CA TYR A 308 7.16 -4.50 -1.84
C TYR A 308 7.59 -3.13 -1.32
N LEU A 309 8.83 -2.97 -0.89
CA LEU A 309 9.31 -1.77 -0.23
C LEU A 309 9.75 -0.67 -1.21
N GLY A 310 9.81 -0.99 -2.51
CA GLY A 310 10.32 -0.09 -3.53
C GLY A 310 11.77 0.27 -3.28
N THR A 311 12.58 -0.71 -2.88
CA THR A 311 14.03 -0.55 -2.78
C THR A 311 14.71 -0.84 -4.12
N ARG A 312 14.03 -1.55 -5.03
CA ARG A 312 14.52 -1.89 -6.37
C ARG A 312 13.49 -1.55 -7.43
N PHE A 313 14.01 -1.07 -8.57
CA PHE A 313 13.23 -0.72 -9.74
C PHE A 313 13.89 -1.26 -11.00
N GLU A 314 13.07 -1.76 -11.93
CA GLU A 314 13.44 -1.83 -13.33
C GLU A 314 13.16 -0.46 -13.97
N VAL A 315 14.16 0.11 -14.63
CA VAL A 315 14.06 1.42 -15.28
C VAL A 315 13.92 1.23 -16.78
N SER A 316 12.85 1.79 -17.36
CA SER A 316 12.59 1.81 -18.80
C SER A 316 12.59 3.25 -19.30
N TYR A 317 13.15 3.50 -20.49
CA TYR A 317 13.11 4.82 -21.14
C TYR A 317 11.94 4.95 -22.14
N GLU A 318 10.92 4.13 -21.93
CA GLU A 318 9.66 4.17 -22.64
C GLU A 318 8.56 4.74 -21.75
N LYS A 319 7.44 5.11 -22.36
CA LYS A 319 6.22 5.46 -21.64
C LYS A 319 5.77 4.28 -20.76
N TYR A 320 5.23 4.61 -19.59
CA TYR A 320 4.75 3.61 -18.65
C TYR A 320 3.64 2.76 -19.26
N ASP A 321 3.81 1.45 -19.13
CA ASP A 321 2.88 0.40 -19.53
C ASP A 321 2.46 -0.40 -18.29
N PRO A 322 1.18 -0.32 -17.85
CA PRO A 322 0.67 -1.07 -16.70
C PRO A 322 0.88 -2.59 -16.80
N ALA A 323 0.96 -3.14 -18.01
CA ALA A 323 1.15 -4.59 -18.21
C ALA A 323 2.55 -5.08 -17.81
N LYS A 324 3.52 -4.17 -17.66
CA LYS A 324 4.88 -4.49 -17.20
C LYS A 324 5.04 -4.43 -15.68
N HIS A 325 3.97 -4.15 -14.92
CA HIS A 325 4.03 -4.13 -13.47
C HIS A 325 4.42 -5.51 -12.89
N TYR A 326 5.33 -5.52 -11.92
CA TYR A 326 5.74 -6.75 -11.25
C TYR A 326 4.76 -7.12 -10.14
N GLU A 327 4.02 -8.21 -10.30
CA GLU A 327 3.14 -8.73 -9.24
C GLU A 327 3.89 -9.01 -7.92
N SER A 328 5.18 -9.38 -7.99
CA SER A 328 6.03 -9.58 -6.81
C SER A 328 6.18 -8.31 -5.95
N ALA A 329 6.00 -7.14 -6.55
CA ALA A 329 6.02 -5.87 -5.84
C ALA A 329 4.78 -5.70 -4.95
N ASP A 330 3.70 -6.44 -5.15
CA ASP A 330 2.51 -6.32 -4.30
C ASP A 330 2.49 -7.32 -3.14
N ILE A 331 3.50 -8.18 -3.07
CA ILE A 331 3.62 -9.25 -2.08
C ILE A 331 4.61 -8.81 -0.99
N PRO A 332 4.22 -8.74 0.29
CA PRO A 332 5.06 -8.24 1.39
C PRO A 332 6.20 -9.18 1.81
N TYR A 333 6.49 -10.19 1.01
CA TYR A 333 7.51 -11.19 1.27
C TYR A 333 8.19 -11.62 -0.02
N ALA A 334 9.51 -11.81 0.06
CA ALA A 334 10.28 -12.34 -1.06
C ALA A 334 10.20 -13.86 -1.09
N LYS A 335 10.23 -14.43 -2.30
CA LYS A 335 10.28 -15.88 -2.52
C LYS A 335 11.71 -16.30 -2.77
N LEU A 336 12.29 -17.05 -1.85
CA LEU A 336 13.70 -17.44 -1.84
C LEU A 336 13.83 -18.87 -1.33
N THR A 337 14.95 -19.54 -1.57
CA THR A 337 15.35 -20.72 -0.80
C THR A 337 15.85 -20.33 0.59
N LEU A 338 15.91 -21.26 1.54
CA LEU A 338 16.51 -20.99 2.85
C LEU A 338 17.95 -20.48 2.72
N GLN A 339 18.73 -21.06 1.80
CA GLN A 339 20.13 -20.69 1.57
C GLN A 339 20.28 -19.24 1.09
N GLU A 340 19.43 -18.78 0.17
CA GLU A 340 19.40 -17.39 -0.29
C GLU A 340 18.97 -16.44 0.84
N ALA A 341 17.97 -16.84 1.63
CA ALA A 341 17.50 -16.05 2.77
C ALA A 341 18.56 -15.82 3.86
N LEU A 342 19.62 -16.65 3.95
CA LEU A 342 20.73 -16.46 4.88
C LEU A 342 21.53 -15.18 4.57
N THR A 343 21.76 -14.90 3.29
CA THR A 343 22.57 -13.76 2.84
C THR A 343 21.73 -12.55 2.44
N GLU A 344 20.43 -12.73 2.24
CA GLU A 344 19.52 -11.66 1.82
C GLU A 344 19.37 -10.55 2.87
N THR A 345 19.54 -9.30 2.43
CA THR A 345 19.40 -8.09 3.26
C THR A 345 18.60 -6.96 2.62
N ASP A 346 18.37 -6.99 1.32
CA ASP A 346 17.84 -5.86 0.54
C ASP A 346 16.32 -5.68 0.74
N THR A 347 15.62 -6.77 1.06
CA THR A 347 14.19 -6.76 1.37
C THR A 347 13.88 -6.56 2.86
N LEU A 348 14.91 -6.34 3.70
CA LEU A 348 14.73 -6.12 5.12
C LEU A 348 14.40 -4.66 5.44
N ILE A 349 13.52 -4.47 6.41
CA ILE A 349 13.11 -3.17 6.94
C ILE A 349 13.95 -2.84 8.15
N TYR A 350 14.41 -1.60 8.23
CA TYR A 350 15.13 -1.09 9.37
C TYR A 350 14.19 -0.45 10.38
N PHE A 351 14.43 -0.75 11.65
CA PHE A 351 13.90 0.00 12.79
C PHE A 351 15.01 0.57 13.69
N LEU A 352 16.29 0.29 13.37
CA LEU A 352 17.46 0.99 13.89
C LEU A 352 18.54 1.13 12.80
N LYS A 353 19.11 2.34 12.66
CA LYS A 353 20.24 2.69 11.76
C LYS A 353 21.26 3.60 12.46
N SER A 354 21.61 3.29 13.69
CA SER A 354 22.54 4.08 14.49
C SER A 354 23.09 3.24 15.64
N ASP A 355 24.27 3.62 16.12
CA ASP A 355 24.84 3.08 17.35
C ASP A 355 23.94 3.41 18.54
N VAL A 356 23.30 2.40 19.13
CA VAL A 356 22.45 2.54 20.32
C VAL A 356 22.78 1.43 21.30
N ASP A 357 22.97 1.84 22.54
CA ASP A 357 23.23 1.00 23.71
C ASP A 357 22.01 1.04 24.65
N ASP A 358 21.81 0.01 25.45
CA ASP A 358 20.79 -0.07 26.51
C ASP A 358 19.35 0.29 26.09
N ASN A 359 18.92 -0.10 24.88
CA ASN A 359 17.57 0.12 24.40
C ASN A 359 16.86 -1.16 23.96
N THR A 360 15.52 -1.10 23.87
CA THR A 360 14.67 -2.19 23.37
C THR A 360 13.64 -1.65 22.40
N TYR A 361 13.60 -2.24 21.21
CA TYR A 361 12.67 -1.88 20.16
C TYR A 361 11.51 -2.87 20.13
N THR A 362 10.28 -2.36 20.03
CA THR A 362 9.09 -3.18 19.82
C THR A 362 8.78 -3.25 18.34
N ILE A 363 8.86 -4.44 17.76
CA ILE A 363 8.53 -4.70 16.36
C ILE A 363 7.21 -5.45 16.35
N LYS A 364 6.26 -4.95 15.57
CA LYS A 364 4.99 -5.67 15.31
C LYS A 364 5.06 -6.29 13.92
N ASN A 365 4.97 -7.61 13.85
CA ASN A 365 4.78 -8.35 12.61
C ASN A 365 3.28 -8.59 12.41
N GLU A 366 2.68 -7.96 11.41
CA GLU A 366 1.25 -8.07 11.12
C GLU A 366 0.90 -9.20 10.14
N VAL A 367 1.90 -9.89 9.57
CA VAL A 367 1.69 -10.82 8.45
C VAL A 367 1.85 -12.27 8.88
N ILE A 368 2.88 -12.61 9.67
CA ILE A 368 3.13 -14.00 10.11
C ILE A 368 3.21 -14.07 11.63
N PRO A 369 2.23 -14.70 12.30
CA PRO A 369 2.41 -15.08 13.70
C PRO A 369 3.41 -16.23 13.83
N TRP A 370 4.22 -16.23 14.89
CA TRP A 370 5.04 -17.37 15.28
C TRP A 370 4.35 -18.16 16.41
N PRO A 371 3.84 -19.38 16.16
CA PRO A 371 3.07 -20.13 17.15
C PRO A 371 3.97 -20.93 18.10
N VAL A 372 3.93 -20.62 19.40
CA VAL A 372 4.69 -21.31 20.45
C VAL A 372 3.88 -21.37 21.75
N GLY A 373 3.83 -22.53 22.40
CA GLY A 373 3.20 -22.68 23.71
C GLY A 373 1.70 -22.42 23.74
N GLY A 374 0.97 -22.84 22.69
CA GLY A 374 -0.46 -22.57 22.51
C GLY A 374 -0.80 -21.11 22.22
N ALA A 375 0.20 -20.25 22.00
CA ALA A 375 0.02 -18.83 21.69
C ALA A 375 0.67 -18.48 20.35
N SER A 376 0.15 -17.45 19.68
CA SER A 376 0.76 -16.88 18.47
C SER A 376 1.38 -15.53 18.81
N TYR A 377 2.68 -15.40 18.55
CA TYR A 377 3.42 -14.16 18.80
C TYR A 377 3.60 -13.38 17.50
N SER A 378 3.06 -12.16 17.50
CA SER A 378 3.16 -11.20 16.39
C SER A 378 3.97 -9.96 16.78
N THR A 379 4.51 -9.92 17.99
CA THR A 379 5.29 -8.81 18.51
C THR A 379 6.58 -9.33 19.12
N PHE A 380 7.68 -8.68 18.77
CA PHE A 380 9.02 -8.99 19.28
C PHE A 380 9.62 -7.75 19.95
N TYR A 381 10.28 -7.97 21.07
CA TYR A 381 11.02 -6.96 21.82
C TYR A 381 12.50 -7.22 21.59
N VAL A 382 13.11 -6.50 20.65
CA VAL A 382 14.50 -6.73 20.24
C VAL A 382 15.39 -5.71 20.90
N SER A 383 16.31 -6.18 21.73
CA SER A 383 17.23 -5.33 22.47
C SER A 383 18.53 -5.08 21.73
N THR A 384 19.06 -3.88 21.94
CA THR A 384 20.43 -3.53 21.56
C THR A 384 21.48 -4.33 22.33
N ASN A 385 21.12 -5.00 23.42
CA ASN A 385 22.04 -5.82 24.21
C ASN A 385 21.95 -7.31 23.82
N SER A 386 21.45 -7.60 22.62
CA SER A 386 21.45 -8.93 22.00
C SER A 386 20.54 -9.98 22.66
N TRP A 387 19.30 -9.58 22.93
CA TRP A 387 18.23 -10.49 23.32
C TRP A 387 16.91 -10.13 22.62
N ILE A 388 16.01 -11.11 22.53
CA ILE A 388 14.66 -10.96 21.99
C ILE A 388 13.65 -11.51 23.00
N GLY A 389 12.64 -10.70 23.29
CA GLY A 389 11.46 -11.11 24.06
C GLY A 389 10.23 -11.25 23.18
N VAL A 390 9.33 -12.15 23.55
CA VAL A 390 7.99 -12.34 22.93
C VAL A 390 6.85 -12.03 23.90
N THR A 391 7.14 -11.88 25.20
CA THR A 391 6.15 -11.49 26.23
C THR A 391 6.45 -10.15 26.91
N GLY A 392 7.38 -9.35 26.37
CA GLY A 392 7.83 -8.08 26.95
C GLY A 392 9.32 -8.11 27.22
N SER A 393 9.73 -7.73 28.44
CA SER A 393 11.14 -7.70 28.88
C SER A 393 11.67 -9.07 29.34
N SER A 394 10.88 -10.12 29.19
CA SER A 394 11.33 -11.49 29.37
C SER A 394 12.35 -11.77 28.26
N GLU A 395 13.64 -11.92 28.60
CA GLU A 395 14.67 -12.20 27.60
C GLU A 395 14.61 -13.69 27.16
N GLU A 396 13.51 -14.11 26.51
CA GLU A 396 13.29 -15.51 26.14
C GLU A 396 14.38 -16.05 25.21
N ILE A 397 14.90 -15.21 24.32
CA ILE A 397 15.96 -15.58 23.39
C ILE A 397 17.17 -14.69 23.66
N ARG A 398 18.29 -15.30 24.02
CA ARG A 398 19.57 -14.65 24.27
C ARG A 398 20.59 -15.17 23.27
N ILE A 399 21.25 -14.26 22.56
CA ILE A 399 22.28 -14.58 21.57
C ILE A 399 23.53 -13.82 21.95
N ASN A 400 24.54 -14.50 22.50
CA ASN A 400 25.71 -13.85 23.07
C ASN A 400 25.32 -12.65 23.97
N ARG A 401 24.29 -12.82 24.79
CA ARG A 401 23.71 -11.74 25.61
C ARG A 401 24.74 -11.28 26.63
N LYS A 402 25.17 -10.03 26.50
CA LYS A 402 26.08 -9.29 27.40
C LYS A 402 25.82 -7.79 27.27
N ASP A 403 26.80 -6.96 27.56
CA ASP A 403 26.74 -5.50 27.45
C ASP A 403 27.02 -5.04 26.01
N ALA A 404 26.18 -5.49 25.07
CA ALA A 404 26.34 -5.27 23.62
C ALA A 404 25.67 -3.96 23.18
N LYS A 405 26.10 -3.42 22.02
CA LYS A 405 25.54 -2.21 21.40
C LYS A 405 25.11 -2.54 19.98
N ALA A 406 23.88 -2.20 19.58
CA ALA A 406 23.43 -2.42 18.21
C ALA A 406 23.79 -1.24 17.30
N HIS A 407 24.03 -1.52 16.03
CA HIS A 407 24.23 -0.52 14.97
C HIS A 407 23.07 -0.53 13.98
N ASN A 408 22.67 -1.71 13.51
CA ASN A 408 21.46 -1.90 12.72
C ASN A 408 20.61 -3.02 13.31
N LEU A 409 19.30 -2.81 13.29
CA LEU A 409 18.33 -3.86 13.53
C LEU A 409 17.34 -3.86 12.38
N LEU A 410 17.18 -5.03 11.78
CA LEU A 410 16.36 -5.21 10.59
C LEU A 410 15.42 -6.40 10.74
N HIS A 411 14.33 -6.40 9.98
CA HIS A 411 13.39 -7.51 9.94
C HIS A 411 12.71 -7.65 8.58
N GLY A 412 12.20 -8.85 8.27
CA GLY A 412 11.49 -9.10 7.02
C GLY A 412 10.83 -10.47 6.99
N ILE A 413 10.19 -10.77 5.86
CA ILE A 413 9.47 -12.03 5.66
C ILE A 413 9.91 -12.68 4.35
N TYR A 414 10.03 -13.99 4.40
CA TYR A 414 10.28 -14.83 3.23
C TYR A 414 9.24 -15.93 3.11
N GLU A 415 8.93 -16.30 1.87
CA GLU A 415 8.36 -17.60 1.52
C GLU A 415 9.52 -18.48 1.04
N LEU A 416 9.83 -19.51 1.82
CA LEU A 416 10.94 -20.43 1.58
C LEU A 416 10.51 -21.52 0.60
N THR A 417 10.90 -21.36 -0.66
CA THR A 417 10.39 -22.18 -1.78
C THR A 417 10.82 -23.65 -1.69
N ASP A 418 11.98 -23.91 -1.10
CA ASP A 418 12.53 -25.25 -0.86
C ASP A 418 11.87 -25.97 0.32
N LEU A 419 11.31 -25.23 1.28
CA LEU A 419 10.65 -25.78 2.46
C LEU A 419 9.12 -25.74 2.40
N GLY A 420 8.55 -24.93 1.51
CA GLY A 420 7.10 -24.70 1.45
C GLY A 420 6.55 -24.00 2.69
N LEU A 421 7.40 -23.24 3.40
CA LEU A 421 7.06 -22.53 4.63
C LEU A 421 7.40 -21.06 4.49
N LYS A 422 6.65 -20.20 5.18
CA LYS A 422 7.04 -18.81 5.41
C LYS A 422 7.81 -18.67 6.70
N CYS A 423 8.72 -17.70 6.72
CA CYS A 423 9.46 -17.35 7.92
C CYS A 423 9.58 -15.83 8.10
N TYR A 424 9.70 -15.43 9.35
CA TYR A 424 10.05 -14.08 9.75
C TYR A 424 11.51 -14.03 10.17
N LYS A 425 12.29 -13.14 9.56
CA LYS A 425 13.71 -12.94 9.87
C LYS A 425 13.87 -11.67 10.71
N ILE A 426 14.66 -11.75 11.77
CA ILE A 426 15.23 -10.60 12.47
C ILE A 426 16.74 -10.66 12.31
N ARG A 427 17.35 -9.57 11.83
CA ARG A 427 18.79 -9.43 11.70
C ARG A 427 19.30 -8.40 12.69
N TRP A 428 20.29 -8.80 13.48
CA TRP A 428 20.95 -7.95 14.46
C TRP A 428 22.40 -7.72 14.02
N VAL A 429 22.80 -6.45 13.96
CA VAL A 429 24.12 -6.03 13.50
C VAL A 429 24.67 -5.04 14.52
N GLY A 430 25.84 -5.31 15.08
CA GLY A 430 26.42 -4.40 16.06
C GLY A 430 27.74 -4.85 16.65
N TYR A 431 27.90 -4.50 17.92
CA TYR A 431 29.10 -4.68 18.70
C TYR A 431 28.79 -5.61 19.86
N ASP A 432 29.58 -6.66 20.00
CA ASP A 432 29.50 -7.62 21.10
C ASP A 432 29.71 -6.94 22.46
N TYR A 433 30.46 -5.83 22.53
CA TYR A 433 30.65 -5.04 23.73
C TYR A 433 30.58 -3.54 23.44
N TYR A 434 29.81 -2.79 24.24
CA TYR A 434 29.47 -1.38 24.00
C TYR A 434 30.66 -0.44 23.80
N ARG A 435 31.81 -0.73 24.44
CA ARG A 435 33.05 0.08 24.35
C ARG A 435 34.03 -0.36 23.28
N ASN A 436 33.88 -1.55 22.70
CA ASN A 436 34.91 -2.13 21.84
C ASN A 436 34.61 -1.92 20.36
N SER A 437 35.56 -1.28 19.69
CA SER A 437 35.78 -1.18 18.24
C SER A 437 35.11 -0.02 17.49
N SER A 438 35.79 0.37 16.42
CA SER A 438 35.30 1.25 15.36
C SER A 438 34.52 0.50 14.27
N THR A 439 34.33 -0.83 14.41
CA THR A 439 33.79 -1.69 13.34
C THR A 439 32.89 -2.79 13.88
N VAL A 440 31.69 -2.93 13.33
CA VAL A 440 30.75 -4.03 13.62
C VAL A 440 31.45 -5.38 13.70
N ASN A 441 31.19 -6.12 14.78
CA ASN A 441 31.92 -7.33 15.14
C ASN A 441 31.00 -8.50 15.56
N GLN A 442 29.68 -8.27 15.61
CA GLN A 442 28.68 -9.29 15.87
C GLN A 442 27.48 -9.12 14.93
N ILE A 443 27.16 -10.19 14.21
CA ILE A 443 26.05 -10.23 13.25
C ILE A 443 25.36 -11.59 13.38
N TYR A 444 24.05 -11.58 13.61
CA TYR A 444 23.25 -12.79 13.61
C TYR A 444 21.87 -12.56 13.01
N ASP A 445 21.29 -13.66 12.54
CA ASP A 445 19.91 -13.72 12.07
C ASP A 445 19.13 -14.70 12.96
N VAL A 446 17.88 -14.35 13.26
CA VAL A 446 16.90 -15.26 13.87
C VAL A 446 15.76 -15.44 12.90
N PHE A 447 15.48 -16.69 12.55
CA PHE A 447 14.38 -17.10 11.69
C PHE A 447 13.30 -17.74 12.55
N PHE A 448 12.06 -17.26 12.42
CA PHE A 448 10.88 -17.80 13.05
C PHE A 448 9.99 -18.38 11.97
N PHE A 449 9.78 -19.69 11.97
CA PHE A 449 9.04 -20.38 10.92
C PHE A 449 7.55 -20.45 11.28
N GLU A 450 6.66 -20.38 10.29
CA GLU A 450 5.21 -20.35 10.53
C GLU A 450 4.66 -21.63 11.21
N ASN A 451 5.42 -22.72 11.20
CA ASN A 451 5.11 -23.97 11.93
C ASN A 451 5.52 -23.95 13.41
N GLY A 452 6.12 -22.86 13.91
CA GLY A 452 6.53 -22.70 15.31
C GLY A 452 7.98 -23.08 15.61
N ASP A 453 8.71 -23.61 14.64
CA ASP A 453 10.16 -23.82 14.80
C ASP A 453 10.92 -22.48 14.70
N ALA A 454 12.20 -22.50 15.07
CA ALA A 454 13.09 -21.36 14.88
C ALA A 454 14.52 -21.80 14.49
N MET A 455 15.30 -20.87 13.96
CA MET A 455 16.73 -21.08 13.71
C MET A 455 17.50 -19.79 13.99
N ILE A 456 18.68 -19.92 14.58
CA ILE A 456 19.63 -18.83 14.75
C ILE A 456 20.85 -19.11 13.87
N ARG A 457 21.25 -18.14 13.06
CA ARG A 457 22.51 -18.15 12.29
C ARG A 457 23.44 -17.10 12.87
N MET A 458 24.66 -17.51 13.22
CA MET A 458 25.70 -16.58 13.64
C MET A 458 26.61 -16.27 12.46
N GLU A 459 26.41 -15.12 11.81
CA GLU A 459 27.22 -14.73 10.65
C GLU A 459 28.61 -14.26 11.07
N LYS A 460 28.69 -13.49 12.16
CA LYS A 460 29.94 -12.91 12.65
C LYS A 460 29.95 -12.88 14.18
N MET A 461 31.06 -13.27 14.79
CA MET A 461 31.27 -13.23 16.24
C MET A 461 32.75 -12.93 16.56
N GLN A 462 33.05 -11.79 17.16
CA GLN A 462 34.41 -11.47 17.59
C GLN A 462 34.81 -12.19 18.89
N GLY A 463 35.94 -12.91 18.85
CA GLY A 463 36.63 -13.42 20.05
C GLY A 463 35.98 -14.66 20.68
N THR A 464 36.07 -14.78 22.01
CA THR A 464 35.45 -15.86 22.79
C THR A 464 34.01 -15.52 23.13
N SER A 465 33.08 -16.44 22.81
CA SER A 465 31.67 -16.41 23.17
C SER A 465 31.47 -16.48 24.70
N ASP A 466 31.61 -15.35 25.40
CA ASP A 466 31.51 -15.25 26.86
C ASP A 466 30.15 -14.76 27.36
N GLY A 467 29.25 -14.37 26.44
CA GLY A 467 27.87 -14.00 26.75
C GLY A 467 26.95 -15.20 26.97
N THR A 468 25.70 -14.92 27.31
CA THR A 468 24.67 -15.96 27.53
C THR A 468 24.00 -16.36 26.22
N PHE A 469 23.88 -17.67 25.99
CA PHE A 469 23.11 -18.26 24.91
C PHE A 469 21.97 -19.10 25.51
N SER A 470 20.74 -18.66 25.29
CA SER A 470 19.56 -19.41 25.75
C SER A 470 18.37 -19.20 24.84
N PHE A 471 17.57 -20.24 24.63
CA PHE A 471 16.32 -20.19 23.88
C PHE A 471 15.21 -20.78 24.75
N PHE A 472 14.29 -19.94 25.23
CA PHE A 472 13.22 -20.30 26.17
C PHE A 472 13.74 -21.06 27.41
N GLY A 473 14.87 -20.60 27.95
CA GLY A 473 15.51 -21.19 29.13
C GLY A 473 16.47 -22.36 28.84
N ALA A 474 16.45 -22.94 27.64
CA ALA A 474 17.41 -23.97 27.24
C ALA A 474 18.72 -23.35 26.76
N SER A 475 19.85 -23.74 27.34
CA SER A 475 21.18 -23.31 26.89
C SER A 475 21.58 -24.01 25.59
N TYR A 476 22.29 -23.29 24.72
CA TYR A 476 22.87 -23.81 23.48
C TYR A 476 24.25 -23.19 23.21
N SER A 477 24.99 -23.74 22.26
CA SER A 477 26.26 -23.20 21.79
C SER A 477 26.24 -23.01 20.28
N ILE A 478 26.83 -21.93 19.78
CA ILE A 478 26.94 -21.60 18.36
C ILE A 478 28.26 -20.86 18.13
N LYS A 479 28.94 -21.12 17.02
CA LYS A 479 30.15 -20.40 16.59
C LYS A 479 29.86 -19.54 15.37
N GLU A 480 30.81 -18.65 15.03
CA GLU A 480 30.80 -17.94 13.76
C GLU A 480 30.65 -18.91 12.58
N GLY A 481 29.73 -18.59 11.66
CA GLY A 481 29.38 -19.40 10.49
C GLY A 481 28.38 -20.53 10.75
N GLU A 482 28.07 -20.85 12.01
CA GLU A 482 27.17 -21.95 12.35
C GLU A 482 25.69 -21.51 12.43
N CYS A 483 24.81 -22.52 12.38
CA CYS A 483 23.39 -22.40 12.66
C CYS A 483 23.01 -23.33 13.82
N VAL A 484 22.03 -22.91 14.62
CA VAL A 484 21.33 -23.77 15.58
C VAL A 484 19.85 -23.69 15.28
N SER A 485 19.25 -24.85 15.00
CA SER A 485 17.83 -25.01 14.74
C SER A 485 17.11 -25.52 15.98
N PHE A 486 15.95 -24.96 16.26
CA PHE A 486 15.11 -25.24 17.41
C PHE A 486 13.78 -25.82 16.92
N TYR A 487 13.62 -27.13 17.08
CA TYR A 487 12.41 -27.86 16.71
C TYR A 487 11.46 -27.87 17.91
N ARG A 488 10.24 -27.36 17.74
CA ARG A 488 9.23 -27.41 18.80
C ARG A 488 8.93 -28.86 19.16
N LYS A 489 8.74 -29.16 20.45
CA LYS A 489 8.41 -30.54 20.89
C LYS A 489 6.94 -30.88 20.70
N ASP A 490 6.06 -29.90 20.90
CA ASP A 490 4.61 -29.98 20.75
C ASP A 490 4.01 -28.57 20.64
N GLU A 491 2.76 -28.44 20.17
CA GLU A 491 2.10 -27.14 19.94
C GLU A 491 1.82 -26.35 21.22
N GLY A 492 1.63 -27.05 22.36
CA GLY A 492 1.18 -26.48 23.62
C GLY A 492 2.30 -26.05 24.56
N SER A 493 3.53 -26.51 24.32
CA SER A 493 4.68 -26.22 25.16
C SER A 493 5.59 -25.13 24.59
N LYS A 494 6.42 -24.57 25.47
CA LYS A 494 7.52 -23.67 25.11
C LYS A 494 8.85 -24.42 25.05
N GLU A 495 8.80 -25.73 24.82
CA GLU A 495 9.98 -26.59 24.81
C GLU A 495 10.48 -26.86 23.39
N PHE A 496 11.80 -26.84 23.23
CA PHE A 496 12.46 -27.04 21.95
C PHE A 496 13.55 -28.11 22.07
N THR A 497 13.81 -28.79 20.96
CA THR A 497 15.01 -29.61 20.75
C THR A 497 15.96 -28.81 19.89
N ALA A 498 17.15 -28.49 20.43
CA ALA A 498 18.16 -27.72 19.72
C ALA A 498 19.15 -28.65 18.99
N GLU A 499 19.44 -28.35 17.73
CA GLU A 499 20.46 -29.04 16.95
C GLU A 499 21.34 -28.03 16.20
N THR A 500 22.67 -28.18 16.30
CA THR A 500 23.63 -27.36 15.54
C THR A 500 23.64 -27.78 14.07
N CYS A 501 22.67 -27.28 13.31
CA CYS A 501 22.50 -27.52 11.89
C CYS A 501 21.68 -26.41 11.24
N LEU A 502 21.75 -26.34 9.91
CA LEU A 502 20.76 -25.61 9.11
C LEU A 502 19.39 -26.26 9.31
N TYR A 503 18.32 -25.44 9.28
CA TYR A 503 16.96 -25.92 9.50
C TYR A 503 16.56 -26.98 8.47
N ASP A 504 16.03 -28.09 8.97
CA ASP A 504 15.56 -29.23 8.19
C ASP A 504 14.14 -29.57 8.60
N ILE A 505 13.18 -29.22 7.73
CA ILE A 505 11.75 -29.41 7.97
C ILE A 505 11.39 -30.89 8.24
N SER A 506 12.17 -31.86 7.76
CA SER A 506 11.90 -33.28 8.00
C SER A 506 12.04 -33.69 9.48
N LYS A 507 12.69 -32.86 10.30
CA LYS A 507 12.84 -33.06 11.74
C LYS A 507 11.72 -32.40 12.56
N HIS A 508 10.86 -31.61 11.93
CA HIS A 508 9.69 -31.04 12.59
C HIS A 508 8.76 -32.15 13.10
N LYS A 509 8.27 -32.00 14.33
CA LYS A 509 7.29 -32.90 14.92
C LYS A 509 5.98 -32.12 15.07
N ASN A 510 4.90 -32.66 14.50
CA ASN A 510 3.58 -32.04 14.53
C ASN A 510 3.08 -31.82 15.95
#